data_AF-F8CNV4-F1
#
_entry.id   AF-F8CNV4-F1
#
_cell.length_a   1.000
_cell.length_b   1.000
_cell.length_c   1.000
_cell.angle_alpha   90.00
_cell.angle_beta   90.00
_cell.angle_gamma   90.00
#
_symmetry.space_group_name_H-M   'P 1'
#
loop_
_entity.id
_entity.type
_entity.pdbx_description
1 polymer ?
#
loop_
_entity_poly.entity_id
_entity_poly.type
_entity_poly.pdbx_seq_one_letter_code
_entity_poly.pdbx_strand_id
1 'polypeptide(L)'
;MSTAGSDNRVKVIFELERDEDDYPPADSEGLWARPLGEGLYQLDNVPFFAKGVACEDVVSAEDVGGELLFQEVVRPSGHATLRLIVHDEEDVPAVKALLEEHGCAVERSHVPGLISVDVPPTVPLDTLKPLLDEGEDAERWGYEEACLP
;
A
#
# COMPACT_ATOMS: atom_id res chain seq x y z
N MET A 1 25.03 18.21 -13.53
CA MET A 1 25.36 17.84 -12.15
C MET A 1 24.04 17.68 -11.41
N SER A 2 23.48 16.46 -11.40
CA SER A 2 22.31 16.17 -10.57
C SER A 2 22.81 15.84 -9.18
N THR A 3 22.43 16.66 -8.21
CA THR A 3 22.55 16.31 -6.79
C THR A 3 21.61 15.13 -6.55
N ALA A 4 22.17 13.95 -6.33
CA ALA A 4 21.47 12.88 -5.63
C ALA A 4 21.11 13.44 -4.25
N GLY A 5 19.84 13.83 -4.07
CA GLY A 5 19.34 14.19 -2.76
C GLY A 5 19.48 12.96 -1.86
N SER A 6 20.09 13.13 -0.69
CA SER A 6 20.06 12.11 0.36
C SER A 6 18.62 11.66 0.56
N ASP A 7 18.37 10.36 0.44
CA ASP A 7 17.06 9.78 0.69
C ASP A 7 16.70 10.02 2.17
N ASN A 8 15.91 11.06 2.43
CA ASN A 8 15.54 11.50 3.78
C ASN A 8 14.26 10.81 4.28
N ARG A 9 13.97 9.63 3.73
CA ARG A 9 12.84 8.81 4.18
C ARG A 9 13.13 8.26 5.57
N VAL A 10 12.09 8.29 6.39
CA VAL A 10 12.03 7.59 7.67
C VAL A 10 11.02 6.47 7.56
N LYS A 11 11.03 5.55 8.53
CA LYS A 11 10.06 4.48 8.60
C LYS A 11 9.03 4.78 9.69
N VAL A 12 7.76 4.76 9.33
CA VAL A 12 6.62 4.83 10.26
C VAL A 12 6.09 3.43 10.44
N ILE A 13 5.96 3.01 11.70
CA ILE A 13 5.55 1.67 12.11
C ILE A 13 4.04 1.67 12.36
N PHE A 14 3.36 0.73 11.72
CA PHE A 14 1.96 0.41 11.89
C PHE A 14 1.87 -0.91 12.62
N GLU A 15 1.24 -0.92 13.79
CA GLU A 15 0.91 -2.16 14.49
C GLU A 15 -0.21 -2.88 13.72
N LEU A 16 -0.09 -4.21 13.59
CA LEU A 16 -1.03 -5.02 12.82
C LEU A 16 -1.84 -5.91 13.75
N GLU A 17 -3.16 -5.93 13.52
CA GLU A 17 -4.05 -6.89 14.16
C GLU A 17 -4.05 -8.18 13.33
N ARG A 18 -3.69 -9.29 13.96
CA ARG A 18 -3.76 -10.62 13.34
C ARG A 18 -5.16 -11.21 13.50
N ASP A 19 -5.64 -11.87 12.45
CA ASP A 19 -6.90 -12.61 12.46
C ASP A 19 -6.74 -14.04 13.05
N GLU A 20 -7.82 -14.83 12.96
CA GLU A 20 -7.86 -16.20 13.49
C GLU A 20 -6.88 -17.16 12.79
N ASP A 21 -6.41 -16.80 11.59
CA ASP A 21 -5.47 -17.57 10.77
C ASP A 21 -4.02 -17.06 10.88
N ASP A 22 -3.74 -16.19 11.87
CA ASP A 22 -2.42 -15.57 12.11
C ASP A 22 -1.95 -14.69 10.95
N TYR A 23 -2.88 -14.16 10.14
CA TYR A 23 -2.61 -13.20 9.08
C TYR A 23 -2.85 -11.76 9.57
N PRO A 24 -1.94 -10.80 9.30
CA PRO A 24 -0.71 -10.91 8.51
C PRO A 24 0.43 -11.60 9.27
N PRO A 25 1.48 -12.11 8.57
CA PRO A 25 2.57 -12.90 9.17
C PRO A 25 3.57 -12.09 10.03
N ALA A 26 3.19 -10.88 10.46
CA ALA A 26 4.02 -9.95 11.21
C ALA A 26 3.17 -9.18 12.23
N ASP A 27 3.81 -8.70 13.30
CA ASP A 27 3.16 -7.86 14.32
C ASP A 27 3.07 -6.37 13.90
N SER A 28 3.90 -5.97 12.95
CA SER A 28 3.94 -4.60 12.44
C SER A 28 4.36 -4.53 10.98
N GLU A 29 3.96 -3.45 10.31
CA GLU A 29 4.45 -3.05 9.00
C GLU A 29 5.14 -1.69 9.11
N GLY A 30 6.31 -1.57 8.49
CA GLY A 30 7.03 -0.30 8.43
C GLY A 30 6.96 0.33 7.06
N LEU A 31 6.22 1.42 6.92
CA LEU A 31 6.09 2.19 5.69
C LEU A 31 7.13 3.30 5.61
N TRP A 32 7.66 3.53 4.40
CA TRP A 32 8.52 4.66 4.13
C TRP A 32 7.71 5.95 4.08
N ALA A 33 8.23 7.00 4.69
CA ALA A 33 7.60 8.30 4.71
C ALA A 33 8.61 9.44 4.65
N ARG A 34 8.19 10.55 4.06
CA ARG A 34 8.95 11.80 4.02
C ARG A 34 8.54 12.68 5.20
N PRO A 35 9.48 13.11 6.07
CA PRO A 35 9.16 14.04 7.14
C PRO A 35 8.70 15.39 6.59
N LEU A 36 7.57 15.90 7.10
CA LEU A 36 7.05 17.24 6.77
C LEU A 36 7.33 18.27 7.88
N GLY A 37 7.74 17.81 9.07
CA GLY A 37 7.89 18.63 10.27
C GLY A 37 6.70 18.49 11.21
N GLU A 38 6.86 18.95 12.46
CA GLU A 38 5.78 18.97 13.47
C GLU A 38 5.13 17.60 13.75
N GLY A 39 5.90 16.51 13.63
CA GLY A 39 5.39 15.14 13.84
C GLY A 39 4.55 14.60 12.68
N LEU A 40 4.56 15.28 11.53
CA LEU A 40 3.85 14.87 10.32
C LEU A 40 4.78 14.21 9.31
N TYR A 41 4.25 13.19 8.65
CA TYR A 41 4.97 12.35 7.70
C TYR A 41 4.06 12.06 6.50
N GLN A 42 4.59 12.19 5.29
CA GLN A 42 3.87 11.78 4.09
C GLN A 42 4.31 10.37 3.68
N LEU A 43 3.38 9.42 3.60
CA LEU A 43 3.67 8.06 3.13
C LEU A 43 4.18 8.07 1.67
N ASP A 44 5.11 7.19 1.36
CA ASP A 44 5.86 7.20 0.08
C ASP A 44 6.04 5.79 -0.52
N ASN A 45 5.23 4.83 -0.07
CA ASN A 45 5.12 3.49 -0.65
C ASN A 45 3.75 2.88 -0.30
N VAL A 46 3.37 1.83 -1.02
CA VAL A 46 2.03 1.23 -0.88
C VAL A 46 2.00 0.20 0.27
N PRO A 47 1.00 0.24 1.18
CA PRO A 47 0.91 -0.72 2.28
C PRO A 47 0.59 -2.14 1.83
N PHE A 48 1.28 -3.14 2.38
CA PHE A 48 0.97 -4.56 2.17
C PHE A 48 0.02 -5.13 3.23
N PHE A 49 0.00 -4.57 4.44
CA PHE A 49 -0.73 -5.13 5.58
C PHE A 49 -1.60 -4.10 6.31
N ALA A 50 -1.11 -2.88 6.52
CA ALA A 50 -1.85 -1.81 7.17
C ALA A 50 -3.14 -1.45 6.39
N LYS A 51 -4.25 -1.31 7.13
CA LYS A 51 -5.57 -0.93 6.59
C LYS A 51 -5.85 0.54 6.85
N GLY A 52 -6.72 1.14 6.03
CA GLY A 52 -7.19 2.51 6.22
C GLY A 52 -6.17 3.60 5.90
N VAL A 53 -5.05 3.25 5.26
CA VAL A 53 -4.04 4.20 4.78
C VAL A 53 -3.66 3.94 3.33
N ALA A 54 -3.28 5.00 2.63
CA ALA A 54 -2.87 4.96 1.22
C ALA A 54 -1.57 5.71 0.97
N CYS A 55 -0.98 5.49 -0.21
CA CYS A 55 0.18 6.24 -0.65
C CYS A 55 -0.12 7.74 -0.63
N GLU A 56 0.89 8.55 -0.34
CA GLU A 56 0.82 10.01 -0.21
C GLU A 56 -0.04 10.57 0.93
N ASP A 57 -0.68 9.72 1.75
CA ASP A 57 -1.37 10.17 2.97
C ASP A 57 -0.40 10.92 3.88
N VAL A 58 -0.90 11.99 4.50
CA VAL A 58 -0.19 12.63 5.61
C VAL A 58 -0.68 12.05 6.91
N VAL A 59 0.24 11.45 7.65
CA VAL A 59 -0.01 10.83 8.94
C VAL A 59 0.76 11.55 10.04
N SER A 60 0.27 11.47 11.27
CA SER A 60 1.07 11.79 12.45
C SER A 60 1.69 10.51 13.03
N ALA A 61 2.90 10.63 13.55
CA ALA A 61 3.57 9.57 14.27
C ALA A 61 4.30 10.10 15.50
N GLU A 62 4.40 9.26 16.53
CA GLU A 62 5.11 9.57 17.78
C GLU A 62 6.40 8.75 17.88
N ASP A 63 7.49 9.37 18.34
CA ASP A 63 8.71 8.63 18.66
C ASP A 63 8.53 7.90 19.99
N VAL A 64 8.49 6.57 19.92
CA VAL A 64 8.44 5.68 21.07
C VAL A 64 9.69 4.81 21.06
N GLY A 65 10.67 5.20 21.86
CA GLY A 65 11.91 4.42 22.00
C GLY A 65 12.79 4.39 20.75
N GLY A 66 12.69 5.41 19.89
CA GLY A 66 13.44 5.51 18.63
C GLY A 66 12.72 4.94 17.41
N GLU A 67 11.48 4.46 17.56
CA GLU A 67 10.60 4.05 16.46
C GLU A 67 9.46 5.06 16.33
N LEU A 68 9.12 5.44 15.09
CA LEU A 68 8.00 6.33 14.81
C LEU A 68 6.72 5.49 14.70
N LEU A 69 5.87 5.51 15.71
CA LEU A 69 4.60 4.78 15.73
C LEU A 69 3.47 5.63 15.16
N PHE A 70 2.80 5.10 14.13
CA PHE A 70 1.60 5.71 13.54
C PHE A 70 0.55 6.02 14.61
N GLN A 71 -0.09 7.19 14.50
CA GLN A 71 -1.19 7.60 15.37
C GLN A 71 -2.51 7.72 14.60
N GLU A 72 -2.52 8.54 13.54
CA GLU A 72 -3.71 8.78 12.73
C GLU A 72 -3.36 9.34 11.34
N VAL A 73 -4.31 9.22 10.42
CA VAL A 73 -4.28 9.95 9.14
C VAL A 73 -4.75 11.37 9.39
N VAL A 74 -3.85 12.34 9.19
CA VAL A 74 -4.12 13.77 9.36
C VAL A 74 -4.72 14.36 8.08
N ARG A 75 -4.28 13.90 6.91
CA ARG A 75 -4.85 14.29 5.63
C ARG A 75 -4.79 13.14 4.62
N PRO A 76 -5.95 12.62 4.17
CA PRO A 76 -5.98 11.62 3.11
C PRO A 76 -5.50 12.23 1.79
N SER A 77 -4.79 11.43 0.99
CA SER A 77 -4.31 11.81 -0.35
C SER A 77 -5.40 11.72 -1.42
N GLY A 78 -6.42 10.91 -1.17
CA GLY A 78 -7.43 10.51 -2.16
C GLY A 78 -6.99 9.34 -3.04
N HIS A 79 -5.83 8.75 -2.77
CA HIS A 79 -5.45 7.45 -3.34
C HIS A 79 -6.23 6.32 -2.69
N ALA A 80 -6.36 5.20 -3.39
CA ALA A 80 -6.84 3.95 -2.82
C ALA A 80 -5.70 2.94 -2.72
N THR A 81 -5.78 2.05 -1.73
CA THR A 81 -4.89 0.88 -1.60
C THR A 81 -5.71 -0.37 -1.88
N LEU A 82 -5.33 -1.11 -2.91
CA LEU A 82 -5.84 -2.45 -3.17
C LEU A 82 -4.74 -3.48 -2.95
N ARG A 83 -5.10 -4.68 -2.50
CA ARG A 83 -4.17 -5.80 -2.35
C ARG A 83 -4.68 -6.98 -3.11
N LEU A 84 -3.82 -7.61 -3.90
CA LEU A 84 -4.17 -8.81 -4.67
C LEU A 84 -3.28 -9.97 -4.24
N ILE A 85 -3.87 -11.16 -4.13
CA ILE A 85 -3.16 -12.43 -4.08
C ILE A 85 -3.31 -13.10 -5.44
N VAL A 86 -2.29 -13.00 -6.28
CA VAL A 86 -2.26 -13.71 -7.57
C VAL A 86 -2.00 -15.20 -7.31
N HIS A 87 -2.89 -16.06 -7.79
CA HIS A 87 -2.83 -17.50 -7.47
C HIS A 87 -1.66 -18.21 -8.15
N ASP A 88 -1.32 -17.81 -9.38
CA ASP A 88 -0.11 -18.26 -10.08
C ASP A 88 0.97 -17.17 -9.99
N GLU A 89 2.08 -17.46 -9.31
CA GLU A 89 3.17 -16.51 -9.14
C GLU A 89 3.83 -16.14 -10.49
N GLU A 90 3.80 -17.04 -11.48
CA GLU A 90 4.32 -16.78 -12.83
C GLU A 90 3.53 -15.68 -13.55
N ASP A 91 2.28 -15.44 -13.16
CA ASP A 91 1.40 -14.42 -13.73
C ASP A 91 1.56 -13.03 -13.09
N VAL A 92 2.23 -12.90 -11.93
CA VAL A 92 2.42 -11.61 -11.25
C VAL A 92 2.99 -10.52 -12.19
N PRO A 93 3.98 -10.79 -13.07
CA PRO A 93 4.43 -9.80 -14.05
C PRO A 93 3.33 -9.32 -15.00
N ALA A 94 2.46 -10.22 -15.46
CA ALA A 94 1.38 -9.89 -16.37
C ALA A 94 0.27 -9.11 -15.66
N VAL A 95 -0.11 -9.51 -14.44
CA VAL A 95 -1.10 -8.80 -13.62
C VAL A 95 -0.61 -7.39 -13.27
N LYS A 96 0.67 -7.24 -12.89
CA LYS A 96 1.29 -5.93 -12.68
C LYS A 96 1.19 -5.04 -13.91
N ALA A 97 1.58 -5.55 -15.09
CA ALA A 97 1.54 -4.78 -16.33
C ALA A 97 0.11 -4.35 -16.70
N LEU A 98 -0.87 -5.23 -16.48
CA LEU A 98 -2.28 -4.95 -16.69
C LEU A 98 -2.78 -3.80 -15.80
N LEU A 99 -2.46 -3.81 -14.51
CA LEU A 99 -2.86 -2.73 -13.59
C LEU A 99 -2.15 -1.40 -13.90
N GLU A 100 -0.88 -1.46 -14.29
CA GLU A 100 -0.12 -0.27 -14.72
C GLU A 100 -0.67 0.33 -16.02
N GLU A 101 -1.18 -0.48 -16.95
CA GLU A 101 -1.88 0.01 -18.15
C GLU A 101 -3.15 0.79 -17.80
N HIS A 102 -3.78 0.47 -16.67
CA HIS A 102 -4.96 1.19 -16.14
C HIS A 102 -4.59 2.40 -15.28
N GLY A 103 -3.29 2.73 -15.18
CA GLY A 103 -2.80 3.92 -14.48
C GLY A 103 -2.50 3.74 -13.00
N CYS A 104 -2.51 2.49 -12.50
CA CYS A 104 -2.11 2.17 -11.13
C CYS A 104 -0.59 2.01 -11.01
N ALA A 105 -0.07 2.08 -9.79
CA ALA A 105 1.29 1.62 -9.47
C ALA A 105 1.22 0.35 -8.62
N VAL A 106 2.21 -0.55 -8.78
CA VAL A 106 2.20 -1.85 -8.11
C VAL A 106 3.54 -2.13 -7.44
N GLU A 107 3.49 -2.47 -6.16
CA GLU A 107 4.62 -2.98 -5.40
C GLU A 107 4.49 -4.49 -5.15
N ARG A 108 5.63 -5.19 -5.15
CA ARG A 108 5.69 -6.63 -4.85
C ARG A 108 6.15 -6.84 -3.42
N SER A 109 5.48 -7.74 -2.72
CA SER A 109 5.93 -8.19 -1.41
C SER A 109 6.89 -9.39 -1.55
N HIS A 110 7.40 -9.86 -0.42
CA HIS A 110 8.11 -11.13 -0.31
C HIS A 110 7.16 -12.33 -0.09
N VAL A 111 5.88 -12.08 0.17
CA VAL A 111 4.84 -13.12 0.27
C VAL A 111 4.44 -13.53 -1.16
N PRO A 112 4.50 -14.83 -1.50
CA PRO A 112 4.17 -15.30 -2.84
C PRO A 112 2.80 -14.83 -3.32
N GLY A 113 2.73 -14.32 -4.54
CA GLY A 113 1.49 -13.82 -5.16
C GLY A 113 0.97 -12.48 -4.63
N LEU A 114 1.40 -12.02 -3.44
CA LEU A 114 0.91 -10.77 -2.85
C LEU A 114 1.54 -9.54 -3.51
N ILE A 115 0.69 -8.72 -4.11
CA ILE A 115 1.00 -7.39 -4.60
C ILE A 115 0.12 -6.34 -3.93
N SER A 116 0.68 -5.15 -3.73
CA SER A 116 -0.07 -3.97 -3.29
C SER A 116 -0.14 -2.97 -4.43
N VAL A 117 -1.30 -2.33 -4.58
CA VAL A 117 -1.68 -1.52 -5.72
C VAL A 117 -2.10 -0.14 -5.22
N ASP A 118 -1.36 0.87 -5.64
CA ASP A 118 -1.73 2.27 -5.50
C ASP A 118 -2.62 2.68 -6.67
N VAL A 119 -3.84 3.11 -6.35
CA VAL A 119 -4.79 3.66 -7.31
C VAL A 119 -4.84 5.17 -7.10
N PRO A 120 -4.23 5.98 -7.98
CA PRO A 120 -4.24 7.42 -7.83
C PRO A 120 -5.65 7.99 -8.06
N PRO A 121 -5.98 9.18 -7.51
CA PRO A 121 -7.31 9.80 -7.64
C PRO A 121 -7.73 10.10 -9.09
N THR A 122 -6.80 10.03 -10.03
CA THR A 122 -7.06 10.16 -11.48
C THR A 122 -7.62 8.90 -12.12
N VAL A 123 -7.58 7.75 -11.44
CA VAL A 123 -8.11 6.46 -11.92
C VAL A 123 -9.46 6.21 -11.25
N PRO A 124 -10.58 6.25 -11.99
CA PRO A 124 -11.90 5.99 -11.41
C PRO A 124 -12.04 4.52 -11.00
N LEU A 125 -12.30 4.26 -9.71
CA LEU A 125 -12.46 2.90 -9.20
C LEU A 125 -13.58 2.12 -9.91
N ASP A 126 -14.67 2.79 -10.29
CA ASP A 126 -15.78 2.18 -11.06
C ASP A 126 -15.32 1.58 -12.40
N THR A 127 -14.21 2.07 -12.96
CA THR A 127 -13.63 1.52 -14.20
C THR A 127 -12.66 0.37 -13.94
N LEU A 128 -12.05 0.32 -12.76
CA LEU A 128 -11.12 -0.73 -12.35
C LEU A 128 -11.85 -1.94 -11.77
N LYS A 129 -12.98 -1.72 -11.08
CA LYS A 129 -13.72 -2.77 -10.39
C LYS A 129 -14.16 -3.94 -11.30
N PRO A 130 -14.72 -3.72 -12.50
CA PRO A 130 -15.06 -4.82 -13.40
C PRO A 130 -13.84 -5.67 -13.81
N LEU A 131 -12.65 -5.07 -13.94
CA LEU A 131 -11.42 -5.79 -14.26
C LEU A 131 -10.99 -6.68 -13.08
N LEU A 132 -11.07 -6.15 -11.86
CA LEU A 132 -10.72 -6.89 -10.64
C LEU A 132 -11.69 -8.06 -10.43
N ASP A 133 -12.99 -7.80 -10.58
CA ASP A 133 -14.06 -8.80 -10.45
C ASP A 133 -13.91 -9.90 -11.51
N GLU A 134 -13.61 -9.56 -12.77
CA GLU A 134 -13.40 -10.55 -13.84
C GLU A 134 -12.25 -11.52 -13.52
N GLY A 135 -11.14 -11.02 -12.96
CA GLY A 135 -10.04 -11.89 -12.60
C GLY A 135 -10.28 -12.70 -11.32
N GLU A 136 -11.09 -12.19 -10.39
CA GLU A 136 -11.54 -12.95 -9.23
C GLU A 136 -12.50 -14.07 -9.62
N ASP A 137 -13.51 -13.76 -10.45
CA ASP A 137 -14.46 -14.75 -11.01
C ASP A 137 -13.74 -15.84 -11.84
N ALA A 138 -12.64 -15.49 -12.50
CA ALA A 138 -11.80 -16.40 -13.25
C ALA A 138 -10.76 -17.16 -12.41
N GLU A 139 -10.78 -17.02 -11.08
CA GLU A 139 -9.84 -17.62 -10.13
C GLU A 139 -8.36 -17.29 -10.44
N ARG A 140 -8.08 -16.11 -11.00
CA ARG A 140 -6.72 -15.64 -11.30
C ARG A 140 -6.07 -14.98 -10.08
N TRP A 141 -6.87 -14.29 -9.28
CA TRP A 141 -6.47 -13.66 -8.03
C TRP A 141 -7.67 -13.53 -7.09
N GLY A 142 -7.41 -13.32 -5.81
CA GLY A 142 -8.35 -12.66 -4.90
C GLY A 142 -7.90 -11.22 -4.64
N TYR A 143 -8.82 -10.31 -4.31
CA TYR A 143 -8.45 -8.94 -3.97
C TYR A 143 -9.15 -8.37 -2.73
N GLU A 144 -8.52 -7.38 -2.09
CA GLU A 144 -9.05 -6.64 -0.94
C GLU A 144 -8.94 -5.13 -1.17
N GLU A 145 -10.02 -4.41 -0.85
CA GLU A 145 -10.07 -2.95 -0.76
C GLU A 145 -9.55 -2.51 0.63
N ALA A 146 -8.24 -2.27 0.75
CA ALA A 146 -7.58 -1.99 2.03
C ALA A 146 -7.76 -0.55 2.52
N CYS A 147 -7.89 0.40 1.57
CA CYS A 147 -8.20 1.79 1.80
C CYS A 147 -8.90 2.35 0.56
N LEU A 148 -10.01 3.06 0.74
CA LEU A 148 -10.74 3.75 -0.33
C LEU A 148 -10.77 5.26 -0.06
N PRO A 149 -10.90 6.11 -1.09
CA PRO A 149 -10.91 7.57 -0.96
C PRO A 149 -12.07 8.16 -0.13
#